data_AF-A0A835IB42-F1
#
_entry.id   AF-A0A835IB42-F1
#
_cell.length_a   1.000
_cell.length_b   1.000
_cell.length_c   1.000
_cell.angle_alpha   90.00
_cell.angle_beta   90.00
_cell.angle_gamma   90.00
#
_symmetry.space_group_name_H-M   'P 1'
#
loop_
_entity.id
_entity.type
_entity.pdbx_description
1 polymer ?
#
loop_
_entity_poly.entity_id
_entity_poly.type
_entity_poly.pdbx_seq_one_letter_code
_entity_poly.pdbx_strand_id
1 'polypeptide(L)'
;MENSSAFVASMVISVVIVLGIFYPQAEAHAFFVFGDSLVDSGNNNYLLTTARADAYPYGIDYPTHRATGRFSNGLNIPDIINCKVNGSTAPYLSKGQVL
;
A
#
# COMPACT_ATOMS: atom_id res chain seq x y z
N MET A 1 -0.76 19.78 49.53
CA MET A 1 0.13 19.21 48.48
C MET A 1 -0.61 18.19 47.60
N GLU A 2 -1.55 17.40 48.15
CA GLU A 2 -2.30 16.36 47.41
C GLU A 2 -3.15 16.87 46.22
N ASN A 3 -3.70 18.08 46.28
CA ASN A 3 -4.53 18.60 45.18
C ASN A 3 -3.71 19.03 43.95
N SER A 4 -2.42 19.34 44.14
CA SER A 4 -1.53 19.80 43.05
C SER A 4 -1.05 18.62 42.19
N SER A 5 -0.74 17.47 42.81
CA SER A 5 -0.41 16.25 42.07
C SER A 5 -1.61 15.69 41.30
N ALA A 6 -2.81 15.76 41.88
CA ALA A 6 -4.04 15.37 41.20
C ALA A 6 -4.33 16.24 39.95
N PHE A 7 -4.11 17.55 40.06
CA PHE A 7 -4.24 18.47 38.93
C PHE A 7 -3.26 18.15 37.81
N VAL A 8 -1.97 17.94 38.14
CA VAL A 8 -0.95 17.55 37.15
C VAL A 8 -1.28 16.23 36.48
N ALA A 9 -1.72 15.22 37.25
CA ALA A 9 -2.14 13.93 36.70
C ALA A 9 -3.32 14.07 35.73
N SER A 10 -4.33 14.89 36.08
CA SER A 10 -5.47 15.14 35.19
C SER A 10 -5.08 15.84 33.88
N MET A 11 -4.09 16.74 33.94
CA MET A 11 -3.57 17.44 32.77
C MET A 11 -2.77 16.51 31.85
N VAL A 12 -2.01 15.57 32.42
CA VAL A 12 -1.30 14.55 31.65
C VAL A 12 -2.30 13.59 30.99
N ILE A 13 -3.31 13.13 31.73
CA ILE A 13 -4.35 12.23 31.21
C ILE A 13 -5.13 12.90 30.08
N SER A 14 -5.52 14.17 30.23
CA SER A 14 -6.24 14.90 29.19
C SER A 14 -5.39 15.07 27.93
N VAL A 15 -4.09 15.35 28.05
CA VAL A 15 -3.17 15.42 26.91
C VAL A 15 -3.05 14.06 26.21
N VAL A 16 -2.91 12.96 26.95
CA VAL A 16 -2.84 11.61 26.37
C VAL A 16 -4.14 11.25 25.64
N ILE A 17 -5.28 11.58 26.22
CA ILE A 17 -6.59 11.37 25.59
C ILE A 17 -6.65 12.18 24.29
N VAL A 18 -6.37 13.50 24.34
CA VAL A 18 -6.38 14.37 23.17
C VAL A 18 -5.49 13.82 22.04
N LEU A 19 -4.27 13.39 22.36
CA LEU A 19 -3.37 12.77 21.38
C LEU A 19 -3.97 11.48 20.79
N GLY A 20 -4.64 10.66 21.60
CA GLY A 20 -5.31 9.43 21.14
C GLY A 20 -6.50 9.69 20.21
N ILE A 21 -7.27 10.77 20.42
CA ILE A 21 -8.41 11.11 19.53
C ILE A 21 -7.91 11.65 18.17
N PHE A 22 -6.77 12.35 18.16
CA PHE A 22 -6.17 12.91 16.95
C PHE A 22 -5.26 11.93 16.20
N TYR A 23 -5.21 10.66 16.59
CA TYR A 23 -4.49 9.67 15.79
C TYR A 23 -5.21 9.49 14.45
N PRO A 24 -4.57 9.79 13.31
CA PRO A 24 -5.17 9.52 12.02
C PRO A 24 -5.39 8.00 11.92
N GLN A 25 -6.65 7.59 11.90
CA GLN A 25 -7.00 6.22 11.54
C GLN A 25 -6.69 6.07 10.06
N ALA A 26 -5.67 5.29 9.73
CA ALA A 26 -5.44 4.88 8.36
C ALA A 26 -6.56 3.91 7.97
N GLU A 27 -7.58 4.41 7.25
CA GLU A 27 -8.54 3.53 6.57
C GLU A 27 -7.82 2.80 5.45
N ALA A 28 -7.35 1.59 5.74
CA ALA A 28 -6.81 0.71 4.72
C ALA A 28 -7.97 0.12 3.91
N HIS A 29 -8.24 0.67 2.73
CA HIS A 29 -9.15 0.02 1.78
C HIS A 29 -8.42 -1.15 1.10
N ALA A 30 -8.75 -2.38 1.49
CA ALA A 30 -8.24 -3.56 0.81
C ALA A 30 -8.80 -3.63 -0.63
N PHE A 31 -7.91 -3.74 -1.61
CA PHE A 31 -8.27 -3.85 -3.03
C PHE A 31 -7.81 -5.19 -3.57
N PHE A 32 -8.78 -6.09 -3.79
CA PHE A 32 -8.52 -7.43 -4.31
C PHE A 32 -8.83 -7.50 -5.81
N VAL A 33 -7.80 -7.81 -6.58
CA VAL A 33 -7.81 -7.97 -8.03
C VAL A 33 -7.59 -9.44 -8.37
N PHE A 34 -8.50 -10.04 -9.11
CA PHE A 34 -8.37 -11.41 -9.60
C PHE A 34 -8.43 -11.42 -11.13
N GLY A 35 -7.61 -12.25 -11.76
CA GLY A 35 -7.58 -12.38 -13.21
C GLY A 35 -6.29 -13.02 -13.72
N ASP A 36 -5.90 -12.66 -14.93
CA ASP A 36 -4.71 -13.16 -15.64
C ASP A 36 -3.59 -12.11 -15.73
N SER A 37 -2.67 -12.29 -16.67
CA SER A 37 -1.56 -11.38 -16.95
C SER A 37 -1.95 -9.91 -17.13
N LEU A 38 -3.15 -9.60 -17.65
CA LEU A 38 -3.59 -8.22 -17.90
C LEU A 38 -3.80 -7.42 -16.62
N VAL A 39 -4.04 -8.11 -15.51
CA VAL A 39 -4.24 -7.50 -14.20
C VAL A 39 -3.13 -7.85 -13.21
N ASP A 40 -2.10 -8.58 -13.64
CA ASP A 40 -0.97 -8.93 -12.80
C ASP A 40 -0.13 -7.69 -12.48
N SER A 41 0.09 -7.45 -11.20
CA SER A 41 0.92 -6.37 -10.66
C SER A 41 2.39 -6.78 -10.47
N GLY A 42 2.71 -8.05 -10.76
CA GLY A 42 4.06 -8.63 -10.64
C GLY A 42 4.14 -9.86 -9.76
N ASN A 43 3.03 -10.59 -9.58
CA ASN A 43 2.99 -11.82 -8.79
C ASN A 43 3.89 -12.90 -9.37
N ASN A 44 3.99 -12.97 -10.70
CA ASN A 44 4.80 -13.97 -11.37
C ASN A 44 6.31 -13.84 -11.09
N ASN A 45 6.78 -12.68 -10.64
CA ASN A 45 8.18 -12.50 -10.22
C ASN A 45 8.54 -13.32 -8.97
N TYR A 46 7.53 -13.76 -8.21
CA TYR A 46 7.69 -14.58 -7.01
C TYR A 46 7.47 -16.08 -7.27
N LEU A 47 7.11 -16.46 -8.50
CA LEU A 47 6.81 -17.85 -8.88
C LEU A 47 7.90 -18.42 -9.80
N LEU A 48 8.08 -19.74 -9.79
CA LEU A 48 8.97 -20.46 -10.70
C LEU A 48 8.31 -20.63 -12.08
N THR A 49 8.14 -19.52 -12.80
CA THR A 49 7.54 -19.46 -14.13
C THR A 49 8.40 -18.64 -15.10
N THR A 50 8.31 -18.96 -16.39
CA THR A 50 8.89 -18.14 -17.47
C THR A 50 8.00 -16.97 -17.87
N ALA A 51 6.73 -16.98 -17.48
CA ALA A 51 5.80 -15.89 -17.74
C ALA A 51 6.05 -14.72 -16.76
N ARG A 52 7.13 -13.97 -16.97
CA ARG A 52 7.52 -12.81 -16.17
C ARG A 52 7.62 -11.56 -17.03
N ALA A 53 7.24 -10.43 -16.44
CA ALA A 53 7.35 -9.11 -17.05
C ALA A 53 8.34 -8.23 -16.27
N ASP A 54 9.49 -8.81 -15.94
CA ASP A 54 10.61 -8.21 -15.20
C ASP A 54 11.76 -7.74 -16.10
N ALA A 55 11.59 -7.77 -17.42
CA ALA A 55 12.58 -7.37 -18.41
C ALA A 55 12.02 -6.38 -19.46
N TYR A 56 12.91 -5.78 -20.25
CA TYR A 56 12.53 -4.96 -21.40
C TYR A 56 11.65 -5.77 -22.38
N PRO A 57 10.58 -5.21 -22.96
CA PRO A 57 10.19 -3.79 -23.02
C PRO A 57 9.22 -3.34 -21.91
N TYR A 58 8.99 -4.13 -20.87
CA TYR A 58 7.99 -3.79 -19.86
C TYR A 58 8.41 -2.61 -18.97
N GLY A 59 7.44 -1.78 -18.58
CA GLY A 59 7.66 -0.66 -17.66
C GLY A 59 8.33 0.59 -18.24
N ILE A 60 8.48 0.72 -19.57
CA ILE A 60 9.07 1.91 -20.21
C ILE A 60 8.26 3.19 -19.92
N ASP A 61 6.93 3.08 -19.90
CA ASP A 61 5.99 4.19 -19.64
C ASP A 61 5.60 4.29 -18.16
N TYR A 62 6.13 3.41 -17.30
CA TYR A 62 5.91 3.48 -15.86
C TYR A 62 6.70 4.66 -15.28
N PRO A 63 6.24 5.36 -14.22
CA PRO A 63 6.96 6.50 -13.64
C PRO A 63 8.42 6.24 -13.23
N THR A 64 8.78 4.98 -12.98
CA THR A 64 10.16 4.58 -12.63
C THR A 64 11.00 4.20 -13.85
N HIS A 65 10.40 4.12 -15.05
CA HIS A 65 11.00 3.64 -16.30
C HIS A 65 11.72 2.29 -16.17
N ARG A 66 11.20 1.41 -15.31
CA ARG A 66 11.75 0.08 -15.01
C ARG A 66 10.64 -0.96 -15.09
N ALA A 67 11.02 -2.17 -15.48
CA ALA A 67 10.10 -3.30 -15.46
C ALA A 67 9.56 -3.54 -14.03
N THR A 68 8.24 -3.61 -13.91
CA THR A 68 7.55 -3.71 -12.62
C THR A 68 6.95 -5.09 -12.36
N GLY A 69 7.02 -6.02 -13.33
CA GLY A 69 6.28 -7.28 -13.30
C GLY A 69 4.88 -7.21 -13.93
N ARG A 70 4.45 -6.03 -14.38
CA ARG A 70 3.21 -5.86 -15.16
C ARG A 70 3.44 -6.21 -16.62
N PHE A 71 2.54 -6.97 -17.23
CA PHE A 71 2.55 -7.27 -18.66
C PHE A 71 2.08 -6.07 -19.50
N SER A 72 2.69 -4.91 -19.26
CA SER A 72 2.39 -3.63 -19.88
C SER A 72 3.63 -2.73 -19.83
N ASN A 73 3.67 -1.68 -20.66
CA ASN A 73 4.68 -0.64 -20.56
C ASN A 73 4.46 0.27 -19.34
N GLY A 74 3.26 0.29 -18.76
CA GLY A 74 2.90 1.20 -17.67
C GLY A 74 1.90 0.60 -16.68
N LEU A 75 1.01 1.44 -16.16
CA LEU A 75 -0.06 1.06 -15.23
C LEU A 75 -1.09 0.16 -15.93
N ASN A 76 -1.58 -0.86 -15.24
CA ASN A 76 -2.69 -1.69 -15.71
C ASN A 76 -4.04 -1.08 -15.27
N ILE A 77 -5.16 -1.62 -15.75
CA ILE A 77 -6.51 -1.12 -15.36
C ILE A 77 -6.69 -1.10 -13.82
N PRO A 78 -6.34 -2.18 -13.08
CA PRO A 78 -6.38 -2.16 -11.62
C PRO A 78 -5.60 -1.03 -10.96
N ASP A 79 -4.42 -0.70 -11.47
CA ASP A 79 -3.64 0.43 -10.97
C ASP A 79 -4.33 1.76 -11.21
N ILE A 80 -4.89 1.97 -12.40
CA ILE A 80 -5.59 3.21 -12.73
C ILE A 80 -6.79 3.41 -11.79
N ILE A 81 -7.50 2.33 -11.47
CA ILE A 81 -8.61 2.35 -10.51
C ILE A 81 -8.07 2.62 -9.10
N ASN A 82 -7.06 1.87 -8.65
CA ASN A 82 -6.51 1.99 -7.31
C ASN A 82 -5.78 3.33 -7.11
N CYS A 83 -5.26 3.98 -8.15
CA CYS A 83 -4.66 5.31 -8.08
C CYS A 83 -5.64 6.37 -7.58
N LYS A 84 -6.95 6.15 -7.74
CA LYS A 84 -7.99 7.04 -7.20
C LYS A 84 -8.31 6.79 -5.72
N VAL A 85 -7.84 5.68 -5.17
CA VAL A 85 -8.14 5.24 -3.79
C VAL A 85 -6.86 5.26 -2.96
N ASN A 86 -5.86 4.45 -3.31
CA ASN A 86 -4.67 4.17 -2.51
C ASN A 86 -3.33 4.22 -3.29
N GLY A 87 -3.33 4.43 -4.61
CA GLY A 87 -2.12 4.40 -5.46
C GLY A 87 -2.01 3.17 -6.36
N SER A 88 -0.80 2.71 -6.68
CA SER A 88 -0.59 1.54 -7.54
C SER A 88 -0.83 0.22 -6.79
N THR A 89 -1.26 -0.82 -7.49
CA THR A 89 -1.45 -2.15 -6.90
C THR A 89 -0.11 -2.83 -6.61
N ALA A 90 -0.02 -3.49 -5.45
CA ALA A 90 1.15 -4.30 -5.09
C ALA A 90 0.94 -5.78 -5.49
N PRO A 91 2.02 -6.55 -5.74
CA PRO A 91 1.92 -8.00 -5.88
C PRO A 91 1.54 -8.67 -4.57
N TYR A 92 0.53 -9.55 -4.60
CA TYR A 92 0.07 -10.40 -3.49
C TYR A 92 1.19 -11.14 -2.77
N LEU A 93 2.19 -11.58 -3.53
CA LEU A 93 3.31 -12.36 -3.01
C LEU A 93 4.48 -11.48 -2.52
N SER A 94 4.34 -10.16 -2.54
CA SER A 94 5.37 -9.25 -2.03
C SER A 94 5.40 -9.24 -0.50
N LYS A 95 6.62 -9.23 0.06
CA LYS A 95 6.83 -9.16 1.51
C LYS A 95 6.51 -7.75 1.99
N GLY A 96 5.28 -7.54 2.48
CA GLY A 96 4.83 -6.25 2.99
C GLY A 96 3.35 -5.94 2.77
N GLN A 97 2.61 -6.80 2.05
CA GLN A 97 1.16 -6.65 1.97
C GLN A 97 0.53 -7.06 3.30
N VAL A 98 0.05 -6.06 4.04
CA VAL A 98 -0.83 -6.25 5.20
C VAL A 98 -2.22 -6.53 4.62
N LEU A 99 -2.73 -7.74 4.85
CA LEU A 99 -4.14 -8.07 4.62
C LEU A 99 -5.00 -7.50 5.75
#